data_AF-A0A841WQA5-F1
#
_entry.id   AF-A0A841WQA5-F1
#
_cell.length_a   1.000
_cell.length_b   1.000
_cell.length_c   1.000
_cell.angle_alpha   90.00
_cell.angle_beta   90.00
_cell.angle_gamma   90.00
#
_symmetry.space_group_name_H-M   'P 1'
#
loop_
_entity.id
_entity.type
_entity.pdbx_description
1 polymer ?
#
loop_
_entity_poly.entity_id
_entity_poly.type
_entity_poly.pdbx_seq_one_letter_code
_entity_poly.pdbx_strand_id
1 'polypeptide(L)' 'MKNQGLYNATVQALTDRGCPKDLAESAATVVANDDSSKPNLGRTQQDQKVIQETLPYLQ' A
#
# COMPACT_ATOMS: atom_id res chain seq x y z
N MET A 1 -1.90 -4.48 -13.03
CA MET A 1 -1.24 -3.47 -12.16
C MET A 1 -1.22 -2.16 -12.91
N LYS A 2 -1.88 -1.11 -12.42
CA LYS A 2 -2.05 0.15 -13.17
C LYS A 2 -0.89 1.14 -13.01
N ASN A 3 -0.08 1.06 -11.94
CA ASN A 3 1.12 1.88 -11.79
C ASN A 3 2.28 1.11 -11.11
N GLN A 4 3.19 0.57 -11.92
CA GLN A 4 4.35 -0.20 -11.42
C GLN A 4 5.32 0.66 -10.59
N GLY A 5 5.43 1.96 -10.90
CA GLY A 5 6.27 2.88 -10.15
C GLY A 5 5.78 3.05 -8.71
N LEU A 6 4.47 3.28 -8.53
CA LEU A 6 3.85 3.35 -7.21
C LEU A 6 3.95 2.02 -6.46
N TYR A 7 3.79 0.90 -7.15
CA TYR A 7 3.97 -0.42 -6.55
C TYR A 7 5.38 -0.56 -5.96
N ASN A 8 6.41 -0.38 -6.80
CA ASN A 8 7.80 -0.55 -6.38
C ASN A 8 8.18 0.43 -5.26
N ALA A 9 7.75 1.70 -5.37
CA ALA A 9 8.02 2.70 -4.35
C ALA A 9 7.36 2.37 -3.01
N THR A 10 6.13 1.83 -3.04
CA THR A 10 5.40 1.43 -1.82
C THR A 10 6.06 0.22 -1.17
N VAL A 11 6.41 -0.81 -1.95
CA VAL A 11 7.13 -1.99 -1.43
C VAL A 11 8.43 -1.53 -0.76
N GLN A 12 9.26 -0.77 -1.46
CA GLN A 12 10.55 -0.29 -0.97
C GLN A 12 10.39 0.52 0.32
N ALA A 13 9.49 1.52 0.34
CA ALA A 13 9.30 2.41 1.48
C ALA A 13 8.89 1.67 2.76
N LEU A 14 8.10 0.60 2.62
CA LEU A 14 7.64 -0.24 3.72
C LEU A 14 8.71 -1.24 4.16
N THR A 15 9.35 -1.94 3.21
CA THR A 15 10.37 -2.95 3.55
C THR A 15 11.62 -2.33 4.15
N ASP A 16 12.01 -1.12 3.72
CA ASP A 16 13.14 -0.38 4.29
C ASP A 16 12.95 -0.04 5.77
N ARG A 17 11.70 -0.07 6.24
CA ARG A 17 11.32 0.18 7.65
C ARG A 17 10.91 -1.10 8.37
N GLY A 18 11.21 -2.27 7.80
CA GLY A 18 10.98 -3.57 8.44
C GLY A 18 9.56 -4.12 8.31
N CYS A 19 8.72 -3.55 7.43
CA CYS A 19 7.42 -4.14 7.11
C CYS A 19 7.61 -5.54 6.48
N PRO A 20 6.85 -6.57 6.93
CA PRO A 20 6.85 -7.87 6.27
C PRO A 20 6.55 -7.73 4.77
N LYS A 21 7.34 -8.41 3.94
CA LYS A 21 7.28 -8.26 2.48
C LYS A 21 5.89 -8.52 1.92
N ASP A 22 5.21 -9.58 2.36
CA ASP A 22 3.86 -9.93 1.89
C ASP A 22 2.83 -8.84 2.22
N LEU A 23 2.97 -8.19 3.38
CA LEU A 23 2.13 -7.07 3.79
C LEU A 23 2.43 -5.82 2.95
N ALA A 24 3.72 -5.55 2.69
CA ALA A 24 4.15 -4.44 1.83
C ALA A 24 3.65 -4.60 0.38
N GLU A 25 3.73 -5.80 -0.19
CA GLU A 25 3.23 -6.10 -1.54
C GLU A 25 1.70 -6.01 -1.61
N SER A 26 1.00 -6.40 -0.54
CA SER A 26 -0.46 -6.23 -0.43
C SER A 26 -0.85 -4.74 -0.44
N ALA A 27 -0.18 -3.92 0.38
CA ALA A 27 -0.41 -2.48 0.40
C ALA A 27 -0.03 -1.80 -0.92
N ALA A 28 1.10 -2.20 -1.52
CA ALA A 28 1.52 -1.71 -2.82
C ALA A 28 0.51 -2.04 -3.92
N THR A 29 -0.14 -3.20 -3.86
CA THR A 29 -1.22 -3.57 -4.78
C THR A 29 -2.43 -2.65 -4.63
N VAL A 30 -2.81 -2.31 -3.40
CA VAL A 30 -3.89 -1.33 -3.14
C VAL A 30 -3.51 0.03 -3.74
N VAL A 31 -2.35 0.58 -3.36
CA VAL A 31 -1.88 1.90 -3.83
C VAL A 31 -1.74 1.97 -5.34
N ALA A 32 -1.14 0.96 -5.97
CA ALA A 32 -0.88 0.95 -7.41
C ALA A 32 -2.14 0.79 -8.29
N ASN A 33 -3.26 0.35 -7.71
CA ASN A 33 -4.53 0.21 -8.41
C ASN A 33 -5.58 1.24 -7.95
N ASP A 34 -5.24 2.11 -7.00
CA ASP A 34 -6.14 3.12 -6.47
C ASP A 34 -6.38 4.27 -7.46
N ASP A 35 -7.58 4.87 -7.37
CA ASP A 35 -7.95 6.08 -8.10
C ASP A 35 -7.84 7.30 -7.18
N SER A 36 -6.74 8.05 -7.31
CA SER A 36 -6.41 9.19 -6.45
C SER A 36 -7.43 10.33 -6.50
N SER A 37 -8.39 10.31 -7.44
CA SER A 37 -9.49 11.30 -7.50
C SER A 37 -10.62 11.02 -6.50
N LYS A 38 -10.66 9.82 -5.89
CA LYS A 38 -11.71 9.41 -4.96
C LYS A 38 -11.22 9.46 -3.52
N PRO A 39 -12.11 9.78 -2.55
CA PRO A 39 -11.73 9.79 -1.15
C PRO A 39 -11.41 8.38 -0.66
N ASN A 40 -10.50 8.31 0.33
CA ASN A 40 -10.06 7.11 1.03
C ASN A 40 -9.27 6.11 0.14
N LEU A 41 -8.00 5.90 0.48
CA LEU A 41 -7.12 4.92 -0.16
C LEU A 41 -7.56 3.50 0.20
N GLY A 42 -7.87 2.67 -0.81
CA GLY A 42 -8.49 1.37 -0.59
C GLY A 42 -10.01 1.52 -0.43
N ARG A 43 -10.79 0.93 -1.34
CA ARG A 43 -12.25 1.16 -1.40
C ARG A 43 -13.07 0.06 -0.77
N THR A 44 -12.40 -0.98 -0.30
CA THR A 44 -12.99 -2.08 0.43
C THR A 44 -12.50 -2.07 1.88
N GLN A 45 -13.27 -2.68 2.78
CA GLN A 45 -12.83 -2.84 4.17
C GLN A 45 -11.51 -3.62 4.27
N GLN A 46 -11.30 -4.57 3.37
CA GLN A 46 -10.07 -5.35 3.32
C GLN A 46 -8.86 -4.49 2.92
N ASP A 47 -9.00 -3.68 1.87
CA ASP A 47 -7.93 -2.78 1.44
C ASP A 47 -7.59 -1.77 2.53
N GLN A 48 -8.61 -1.18 3.15
CA GLN A 48 -8.45 -0.25 4.28
C GLN A 48 -7.70 -0.90 5.45
N LYS A 49 -8.03 -2.15 5.77
CA LYS A 49 -7.33 -2.91 6.82
C LYS A 49 -5.85 -3.09 6.48
N VAL A 50 -5.54 -3.50 5.25
CA VAL A 50 -4.15 -3.65 4.78
C VAL A 50 -3.39 -2.32 4.93
N ILE A 51 -3.96 -1.21 4.46
CA ILE A 51 -3.33 0.10 4.57
C ILE A 51 -3.09 0.47 6.03
N GLN A 52 -4.09 0.32 6.91
CA GLN A 52 -3.98 0.61 8.33
C GLN A 52 -2.87 -0.21 9.02
N GLU A 53 -2.75 -1.50 8.69
CA GLU A 53 -1.69 -2.38 9.21
C GLU A 53 -0.28 -1.92 8.78
N THR A 54 -0.17 -1.20 7.64
CA THR A 54 1.12 -0.69 7.15
C THR A 54 1.52 0.68 7.68
N LEU A 55 0.56 1.48 8.18
CA LEU A 55 0.83 2.84 8.67
C LEU A 55 1.93 2.95 9.74
N PRO A 56 2.06 2.02 10.72
CA PRO A 56 3.13 2.08 11.72
C PRO A 56 4.54 2.00 11.11
N TYR A 57 4.69 1.37 9.93
CA TYR A 57 5.96 1.27 9.23
C TYR A 57 6.26 2.50 8.37
N LEU A 58 5.47 3.58 8.42
CA LEU A 58 5.69 4.82 7.65
C LEU A 58 5.89 6.05 8.54
N GLN A 59 6.03 5.87 9.85
CA GLN A 59 6.29 6.93 10.83
C GLN A 59 7.76 7.37 10.86
#